data_AF-A0A507QKM9-F1
#
_entry.id   AF-A0A507QKM9-F1
#
_cell.length_a   1.000
_cell.length_b   1.000
_cell.length_c   1.000
_cell.angle_alpha   90.00
_cell.angle_beta   90.00
_cell.angle_gamma   90.00
#
_symmetry.space_group_name_H-M   'P 1'
#
loop_
_entity.id
_entity.type
_entity.pdbx_description
1 polymer ?
#
loop_
_entity_poly.entity_id
_entity_poly.type
_entity_poly.pdbx_seq_one_letter_code
_entity_poly.pdbx_strand_id
1 'polypeptide(L)'
;MNAVVGAYLAIVSGQRLGNGPSSFLDPFLLFKGKLRAAATRSKFHDSADLRWLADRYSATILARRGELNPQYIGLALKRYPELELLFGRLGVTITAAKHSTADKQTELSAELVDLAS
;
A
#
# COMPACT_ATOMS: atom_id res chain seq x y z
N MET A 1 -18.68 -3.87 21.08
CA MET A 1 -17.85 -4.29 19.93
C MET A 1 -17.56 -3.07 19.09
N ASN A 2 -16.36 -2.50 19.16
CA ASN A 2 -15.99 -1.35 18.34
C ASN A 2 -15.66 -1.85 16.93
N ALA A 3 -16.46 -1.45 15.94
CA ALA A 3 -16.14 -1.69 14.54
C ALA A 3 -14.81 -0.98 14.23
N VAL A 4 -13.81 -1.74 13.77
CA VAL A 4 -12.64 -1.15 13.13
C VAL A 4 -13.17 -0.51 11.85
N VAL A 5 -13.08 0.82 11.76
CA VAL A 5 -13.51 1.57 10.57
C VAL A 5 -12.76 1.00 9.36
N GLY A 6 -13.53 0.50 8.37
CA GLY A 6 -12.96 -0.14 7.19
C GLY A 6 -12.61 -1.62 7.36
N ALA A 7 -13.32 -2.36 8.21
CA ALA A 7 -13.34 -3.83 8.19
C ALA A 7 -14.75 -4.35 7.85
N TYR A 8 -14.82 -5.49 7.16
CA TYR A 8 -16.08 -6.20 6.89
C TYR A 8 -16.05 -7.58 7.54
N LEU A 9 -17.24 -8.08 7.90
CA LEU A 9 -17.43 -9.41 8.46
C LEU A 9 -17.76 -10.40 7.34
N ALA A 10 -17.10 -11.55 7.34
CA ALA A 10 -17.43 -12.66 6.45
C ALA A 10 -17.48 -13.96 7.24
N ILE A 11 -18.37 -14.87 6.83
CA ILE A 11 -18.38 -16.24 7.34
C ILE A 11 -17.30 -17.01 6.61
N VAL A 12 -16.38 -17.59 7.38
CA VAL A 12 -15.26 -18.38 6.86
C VAL A 12 -15.40 -19.80 7.36
N SER A 13 -15.19 -20.76 6.46
CA SER A 13 -15.03 -22.17 6.79
C SER A 13 -13.55 -22.48 6.99
N GLY A 14 -13.13 -22.56 8.25
CA GLY A 14 -11.78 -22.93 8.63
C GLY A 14 -11.64 -24.45 8.83
N GLN A 15 -10.51 -25.03 8.41
CA GLN A 15 -10.27 -26.47 8.56
C GLN A 15 -10.22 -26.95 10.03
N ARG A 16 -9.86 -26.08 10.98
CA ARG A 16 -9.72 -26.43 12.41
C ARG A 16 -10.79 -25.81 13.32
N LEU A 17 -11.25 -24.61 13.01
CA LEU A 17 -12.18 -23.83 13.85
C LEU A 17 -13.63 -23.87 13.34
N GLY A 18 -13.91 -24.61 12.27
CA GLY A 18 -15.23 -24.72 11.70
C GLY A 18 -15.69 -23.42 11.02
N ASN A 19 -17.00 -23.20 10.99
CA ASN A 19 -17.60 -22.03 10.38
C ASN A 19 -17.76 -20.92 11.43
N GLY A 20 -17.28 -19.72 11.12
CA GLY A 20 -17.45 -18.60 12.02
C GLY A 20 -17.28 -17.24 11.37
N PRO A 21 -17.81 -16.18 12.00
CA PRO A 21 -17.57 -14.81 11.58
C PRO A 21 -16.08 -14.46 11.75
N SER A 22 -15.50 -13.85 10.71
CA SER A 22 -14.14 -13.31 10.72
C SER A 22 -14.15 -11.89 10.15
N SER A 23 -13.38 -11.01 10.77
CA SER A 23 -13.23 -9.63 10.34
C SER A 23 -12.07 -9.50 9.35
N PHE A 24 -12.34 -8.91 8.20
CA PHE A 24 -11.36 -8.65 7.14
C PHE A 24 -11.22 -7.15 6.93
N LEU A 25 -9.99 -6.70 6.70
CA LEU A 25 -9.74 -5.30 6.34
C LEU A 25 -10.27 -5.01 4.93
N ASP A 26 -10.75 -3.78 4.76
CA ASP A 26 -11.07 -3.19 3.46
C ASP A 26 -9.86 -3.34 2.52
N PRO A 27 -10.04 -3.92 1.32
CA PRO A 27 -8.93 -4.16 0.41
C PRO A 27 -8.17 -2.89 0.03
N PHE A 28 -8.83 -1.75 -0.07
CA PHE A 28 -8.15 -0.48 -0.34
C PHE A 28 -7.28 -0.03 0.84
N LEU A 29 -7.79 -0.11 2.08
CA LEU A 29 -6.97 0.18 3.27
C LEU A 29 -5.77 -0.76 3.39
N LEU A 30 -5.95 -2.05 3.05
CA LEU A 30 -4.86 -3.02 3.02
C LEU A 30 -3.81 -2.63 1.95
N PHE A 31 -4.24 -2.26 0.75
CA PHE A 31 -3.36 -1.77 -0.32
C PHE A 31 -2.61 -0.51 0.11
N LYS A 32 -3.30 0.47 0.72
CA LYS A 32 -2.70 1.71 1.23
C LYS A 32 -1.64 1.42 2.31
N GLY A 33 -1.90 0.47 3.20
CA GLY A 33 -0.94 0.01 4.20
C GLY A 33 0.30 -0.64 3.58
N LYS A 34 0.11 -1.52 2.59
CA LYS A 34 1.20 -2.17 1.84
C LYS A 34 2.02 -1.17 1.02
N LEU A 35 1.39 -0.17 0.44
CA LEU A 35 2.09 0.90 -0.29
C LEU A 35 3.00 1.69 0.63
N ARG A 36 2.51 2.08 1.82
CA ARG A 36 3.34 2.73 2.84
C ARG A 36 4.50 1.84 3.27
N ALA A 37 4.25 0.53 3.46
CA ALA A 37 5.31 -0.42 3.78
C ALA A 37 6.37 -0.48 2.66
N ALA A 38 5.97 -0.64 1.40
CA ALA A 38 6.88 -0.65 0.25
C ALA A 38 7.69 0.65 0.13
N ALA A 39 7.10 1.80 0.46
CA ALA A 39 7.79 3.09 0.44
C ALA A 39 8.87 3.21 1.54
N THR A 40 8.63 2.60 2.70
CA THR A 40 9.43 2.79 3.93
C THR A 40 10.38 1.63 4.24
N ARG A 41 10.13 0.44 3.68
CA ARG A 41 10.86 -0.79 3.94
C ARG A 41 11.39 -1.35 2.61
N SER A 42 12.59 -1.93 2.64
CA SER A 42 13.19 -2.59 1.47
C SER A 42 13.02 -4.11 1.54
N LYS A 43 11.77 -4.63 1.62
CA LYS A 43 11.53 -6.08 1.58
C LYS A 43 11.05 -6.52 0.20
N PHE A 44 11.70 -7.54 -0.34
CA PHE A 44 11.40 -8.08 -1.68
C PHE A 44 9.92 -8.44 -1.91
N HIS A 45 9.22 -8.92 -0.88
CA HIS A 45 7.81 -9.32 -0.99
C HIS A 45 6.83 -8.13 -1.06
N ASP A 46 7.25 -6.90 -0.74
CA ASP A 46 6.35 -5.75 -0.72
C ASP A 46 5.78 -5.45 -2.13
N SER A 47 6.60 -5.61 -3.18
CA SER A 47 6.12 -5.41 -4.57
C SER A 47 5.22 -6.54 -5.06
N ALA A 48 5.41 -7.76 -4.57
CA ALA A 48 4.54 -8.90 -4.87
C ALA A 48 3.16 -8.75 -4.21
N ASP A 49 3.12 -8.31 -2.95
CA ASP A 49 1.87 -8.06 -2.23
C ASP A 49 1.04 -6.97 -2.91
N LEU A 50 1.67 -5.88 -3.35
CA LEU A 50 0.99 -4.81 -4.07
C LEU A 50 0.39 -5.29 -5.40
N ARG A 51 1.14 -6.09 -6.17
CA ARG A 51 0.64 -6.69 -7.41
C ARG A 51 -0.54 -7.61 -7.16
N TRP A 52 -0.43 -8.51 -6.18
CA TRP A 52 -1.51 -9.43 -5.84
C TRP A 52 -2.79 -8.71 -5.43
N LEU A 53 -2.68 -7.64 -4.63
CA LEU A 53 -3.83 -6.83 -4.23
C LEU A 53 -4.43 -6.06 -5.40
N ALA A 54 -3.60 -5.46 -6.26
CA ALA A 54 -4.06 -4.75 -7.45
C ALA A 54 -4.75 -5.67 -8.45
N ASP A 55 -4.24 -6.89 -8.66
CA ASP A 55 -4.84 -7.86 -9.57
C ASP A 55 -6.21 -8.33 -9.07
N ARG A 56 -6.36 -8.53 -7.75
CA ARG A 56 -7.59 -9.07 -7.15
C ARG A 56 -8.66 -8.01 -6.86
N TYR A 57 -8.25 -6.80 -6.52
CA TYR A 57 -9.14 -5.73 -6.04
C TYR A 57 -9.02 -4.45 -6.87
N SER A 58 -8.64 -4.57 -8.15
CA SER A 58 -8.42 -3.46 -9.07
C SER A 58 -9.55 -2.44 -9.06
N ALA A 59 -10.81 -2.88 -9.16
CA ALA A 59 -11.98 -2.00 -9.17
C ALA A 59 -12.10 -1.16 -7.88
N THR A 60 -11.94 -1.80 -6.73
CA THR A 60 -11.98 -1.14 -5.41
C THR A 60 -10.85 -0.12 -5.27
N ILE A 61 -9.65 -0.47 -5.74
CA ILE A 61 -8.48 0.41 -5.67
C ILE A 61 -8.61 1.58 -6.65
N LEU A 62 -9.06 1.32 -7.88
CA LEU A 62 -9.30 2.32 -8.92
C LEU A 62 -10.30 3.39 -8.48
N ALA A 63 -11.39 2.98 -7.84
CA ALA A 63 -12.44 3.88 -7.35
C ALA A 63 -11.91 4.88 -6.31
N ARG A 64 -10.87 4.50 -5.55
CA ARG A 64 -10.31 5.28 -4.43
C ARG A 64 -8.87 5.73 -4.67
N ARG A 65 -8.38 5.64 -5.90
CA ARG A 65 -6.97 5.96 -6.25
C ARG A 65 -6.53 7.36 -5.83
N GLY A 66 -7.45 8.32 -5.78
CA GLY A 66 -7.17 9.70 -5.35
C GLY A 66 -6.81 9.82 -3.86
N GLU A 67 -7.11 8.81 -3.04
CA GLU A 67 -6.74 8.76 -1.62
C GLU A 67 -5.32 8.18 -1.37
N LEU A 68 -4.64 7.74 -2.44
CA LEU A 68 -3.25 7.27 -2.37
C LEU A 68 -2.31 8.47 -2.24
N ASN A 69 -1.31 8.32 -1.38
CA ASN A 69 -0.31 9.37 -1.15
C ASN A 69 0.73 9.36 -2.30
N PRO A 70 0.87 10.44 -3.10
CA PRO A 70 1.80 10.49 -4.22
C PRO A 70 3.26 10.31 -3.82
N GLN A 71 3.66 10.77 -2.63
CA GLN A 71 5.02 10.61 -2.12
C GLN A 71 5.34 9.13 -1.86
N TYR A 72 4.42 8.37 -1.27
CA TYR A 72 4.60 6.93 -1.09
C TYR A 72 4.63 6.18 -2.42
N ILE A 73 3.86 6.61 -3.42
CA ILE A 73 3.93 6.06 -4.78
C ILE A 73 5.33 6.27 -5.36
N GLY A 74 5.85 7.50 -5.32
CA GLY A 74 7.17 7.81 -5.85
C GLY A 74 8.29 7.06 -5.12
N LEU A 75 8.22 6.97 -3.79
CA LEU A 75 9.22 6.24 -2.99
C LEU A 75 9.18 4.74 -3.26
N ALA A 76 7.98 4.15 -3.40
CA ALA A 76 7.83 2.76 -3.79
C ALA A 76 8.38 2.51 -5.20
N LEU A 77 8.15 3.41 -6.15
CA LEU A 77 8.68 3.30 -7.52
C LEU A 77 10.20 3.42 -7.58
N LYS A 78 10.82 4.25 -6.73
CA LYS A 78 12.28 4.32 -6.61
C LYS A 78 12.90 2.98 -6.18
N ARG A 79 12.20 2.24 -5.31
CA ARG A 79 12.66 0.94 -4.79
C ARG A 79 12.25 -0.24 -5.69
N TYR A 80 11.09 -0.17 -6.32
CA TYR A 80 10.47 -1.24 -7.10
C TYR A 80 9.95 -0.67 -8.44
N PRO A 81 10.84 -0.48 -9.44
CA PRO A 81 10.46 0.07 -10.74
C PRO A 81 9.39 -0.75 -11.46
N GLU A 82 9.30 -2.05 -11.19
CA GLU A 82 8.28 -2.94 -11.76
C GLU A 82 6.83 -2.55 -11.38
N LEU A 83 6.65 -1.72 -10.34
CA LEU A 83 5.34 -1.19 -9.95
C LEU A 83 4.81 -0.09 -10.89
N GLU A 84 5.63 0.41 -11.82
CA GLU A 84 5.23 1.44 -12.79
C GLU A 84 4.02 1.00 -13.62
N LEU A 85 4.05 -0.23 -14.14
CA LEU A 85 2.92 -0.79 -14.90
C LEU A 85 1.66 -0.93 -14.02
N LEU A 86 1.82 -1.28 -12.75
CA LEU A 86 0.72 -1.40 -11.80
C LEU A 86 0.05 -0.04 -11.58
N PHE A 87 0.81 1.01 -11.29
CA PHE A 87 0.24 2.34 -11.06
C PHE A 87 -0.36 2.94 -12.33
N GLY A 88 0.22 2.65 -13.50
CA GLY A 88 -0.38 3.01 -14.79
C GLY A 88 -1.75 2.37 -14.99
N ARG A 89 -1.90 1.06 -14.70
CA ARG A 89 -3.19 0.35 -14.76
C ARG A 89 -4.20 0.87 -13.73
N LEU A 90 -3.72 1.37 -12.59
CA LEU A 90 -4.57 2.02 -11.57
C LEU A 90 -4.90 3.48 -11.92
N GLY A 91 -4.52 3.99 -13.09
CA GLY A 91 -4.83 5.36 -13.51
C GLY A 91 -4.19 6.44 -12.65
N VAL A 92 -3.05 6.12 -12.02
CA VAL A 92 -2.27 7.06 -11.20
C VAL A 92 -1.26 7.78 -12.09
N THR A 93 -1.22 9.11 -12.01
CA THR A 93 -0.25 9.93 -12.76
C THR A 93 1.15 9.77 -12.18
N ILE A 94 1.96 8.92 -12.81
CA ILE A 94 3.29 8.52 -12.32
C ILE A 94 4.30 9.68 -12.34
N THR A 95 4.21 10.57 -13.33
CA THR A 95 5.11 11.72 -13.50
C THR A 95 5.10 12.61 -12.26
N ALA A 96 3.91 12.95 -11.76
CA ALA A 96 3.75 13.77 -10.56
C ALA A 96 4.31 13.08 -9.30
N ALA A 97 4.11 11.77 -9.18
CA ALA A 97 4.60 11.00 -8.04
C ALA A 97 6.14 10.93 -8.00
N LYS A 98 6.81 10.74 -9.15
CA LYS A 98 8.27 10.71 -9.24
C LYS A 98 8.89 12.05 -8.80
N HIS A 99 8.32 13.19 -9.20
CA HIS A 99 8.80 14.52 -8.79
C HIS A 99 8.62 14.81 -7.29
N SER A 100 7.53 14.33 -6.67
CA SER A 100 7.25 14.55 -5.24
C SER A 100 8.26 13.91 -4.26
N THR A 101 9.21 13.13 -4.76
CA THR A 101 10.28 12.50 -3.97
C THR A 101 11.63 13.21 -4.03
N ALA A 102 11.75 14.28 -4.81
CA ALA A 102 12.97 15.09 -4.86
C ALA A 102 13.13 15.96 -3.60
N ASP A 103 12.03 16.36 -2.97
CA ASP A 103 12.04 17.39 -1.93
C ASP A 103 12.28 16.88 -0.49
N LYS A 104 12.21 15.57 -0.21
CA LYS A 104 12.25 15.03 1.18
C LYS A 104 13.25 13.91 1.46
N GLN A 105 14.07 13.49 0.49
CA GLN A 105 15.19 12.58 0.79
C GLN A 105 16.16 13.21 1.80
N THR A 106 16.25 14.54 1.83
CA THR A 106 17.05 15.34 2.77
C THR A 106 16.51 15.31 4.21
N GLU A 107 15.19 15.29 4.42
CA GLU A 107 14.60 15.28 5.78
C GLU A 107 14.61 13.88 6.42
N LEU A 108 14.29 12.83 5.66
CA LEU A 108 14.29 11.44 6.17
C LEU A 108 15.70 10.94 6.52
N SER A 109 16.73 11.49 5.86
CA SER A 109 18.13 11.21 6.19
C SER A 109 18.56 11.97 7.44
N ALA A 110 18.01 13.16 7.68
CA ALA A 110 18.32 13.98 8.87
C ALA A 110 17.72 13.39 10.16
N GLU A 111 16.46 12.93 10.13
CA GLU A 111 15.83 12.28 11.31
C GLU A 111 16.53 10.97 11.73
N LEU A 112 17.11 10.25 10.77
CA LEU A 112 17.85 9.00 11.06
C LEU A 112 19.26 9.24 11.62
N VAL A 113 19.85 10.41 11.37
CA VAL A 113 21.16 10.81 11.93
C VAL A 113 21.00 11.38 13.35
N ASP A 114 19.92 12.11 13.61
CA ASP A 114 19.61 12.66 14.95
C ASP A 114 19.23 11.58 15.98
N LEU A 115 18.69 10.43 15.54
CA LEU A 115 18.42 9.29 16.43
C LEU A 115 19.65 8.41 16.71
N ALA A 116 20.76 8.66 16.03
CA ALA A 116 22.01 7.90 16.13
C ALA A 116 23.17 8.71 16.73
N SER A 117 22.90 9.93 17.20
CA SER A 117 23.83 10.86 17.88
C SER A 117 23.44 11.04 19.33
#